data_AF-A0A3B9F6W2-F1
#
_entry.id   AF-A0A3B9F6W2-F1
#
_cell.length_a   1.000
_cell.length_b   1.000
_cell.length_c   1.000
_cell.angle_alpha   90.00
_cell.angle_beta   90.00
_cell.angle_gamma   90.00
#
_symmetry.space_group_name_H-M   'P 1'
#
loop_
_entity.id
_entity.type
_entity.pdbx_description
1 polymer ?
#
loop_
_entity_poly.entity_id
_entity_poly.type
_entity_poly.pdbx_seq_one_letter_code
_entity_poly.pdbx_strand_id
1 'polypeptide(L)'
;MNKVRTVSDTKRAFYSLHTRPIKTIYRRVVEELMVEIHLLSVNIDFHYNPIYALGIVTTFERFMMGYKPQHEKESIFHALIQSVGADPNIYRQDTQRLRSLAIDLPVSDLIGWLNQTSPLDKDEKIQETLQAFANN
;
A
#
# COMPACT_ATOMS: atom_id res chain seq x y z
N MET A 1 -9.79 0.06 27.44
CA MET A 1 -10.28 0.50 26.10
C MET A 1 -9.11 1.12 25.36
N ASN A 2 -8.62 0.49 24.28
CA ASN A 2 -7.67 1.14 23.39
C ASN A 2 -8.42 2.24 22.62
N LYS A 3 -7.98 3.49 22.75
CA LYS A 3 -8.56 4.62 22.04
C LYS A 3 -8.34 4.40 20.54
N VAL A 4 -9.41 4.33 19.75
CA VAL A 4 -9.32 4.30 18.29
C VAL A 4 -8.57 5.55 17.85
N ARG A 5 -7.49 5.34 17.10
CA ARG A 5 -6.63 6.42 16.60
C ARG A 5 -7.44 7.32 15.68
N THR A 6 -7.30 8.63 15.82
CA THR A 6 -7.97 9.58 14.92
C THR A 6 -7.11 9.93 13.71
N VAL A 7 -7.73 10.45 12.64
CA VAL A 7 -7.01 11.03 11.50
C VAL A 7 -6.00 12.08 11.96
N SER A 8 -6.36 12.90 12.95
CA SER A 8 -5.49 13.92 13.53
C SER A 8 -4.25 13.33 14.21
N ASP A 9 -4.39 12.18 14.88
CA ASP A 9 -3.26 11.47 15.49
C ASP A 9 -2.33 10.85 14.42
N THR A 10 -2.90 10.37 13.30
CA THR A 10 -2.11 9.93 12.15
C THR A 10 -1.37 11.10 11.50
N LYS A 11 -2.03 12.22 11.22
CA LYS A 11 -1.38 13.43 10.68
C LYS A 11 -0.25 13.92 11.59
N ARG A 12 -0.48 13.97 12.90
CA ARG A 12 0.56 14.35 13.88
C ARG A 12 1.76 13.42 13.81
N ALA A 13 1.54 12.10 13.76
CA ALA A 13 2.65 11.15 13.65
C ALA A 13 3.40 11.29 12.33
N PHE A 14 2.71 11.49 11.21
CA PHE A 14 3.36 11.73 9.93
C PHE A 14 4.33 12.91 10.01
N TYR A 15 3.90 14.07 10.52
CA TYR A 15 4.77 15.24 10.65
C TYR A 15 5.86 15.10 11.73
N SER A 16 5.70 14.16 12.66
CA SER A 16 6.78 13.79 13.60
C SER A 16 7.85 12.90 12.97
N LEU A 17 7.47 12.06 11.99
CA LEU A 17 8.35 11.13 11.27
C LEU A 17 9.02 11.81 10.07
N HIS A 18 8.30 12.71 9.39
CA HIS A 18 8.80 13.51 8.29
C HIS A 18 8.66 15.01 8.62
N THR A 19 9.72 15.57 9.21
CA THR A 19 9.76 16.96 9.66
C THR A 19 10.10 17.97 8.57
N ARG A 20 10.53 17.49 7.38
CA ARG A 20 10.90 18.35 6.26
C ARG A 20 9.65 18.90 5.55
N PRO A 21 9.67 20.13 5.03
CA PRO A 21 8.55 20.67 4.28
C PRO A 21 8.30 19.90 2.98
N ILE A 22 7.07 19.44 2.77
CA ILE A 22 6.62 18.88 1.50
C ILE A 22 6.19 20.01 0.58
N LYS A 23 6.70 19.98 -0.66
CA LYS A 23 6.33 20.92 -1.73
C LYS A 23 4.82 20.94 -1.94
N THR A 24 4.24 22.15 -2.02
CA THR A 24 2.79 22.38 -2.00
C THR A 24 2.01 21.57 -3.03
N ILE A 25 2.56 21.37 -4.24
CA ILE A 25 1.94 20.60 -5.32
C ILE A 25 1.69 19.14 -4.91
N TYR A 26 2.58 18.55 -4.11
CA TYR A 26 2.49 17.15 -3.67
C TYR A 26 1.80 16.97 -2.33
N ARG A 27 1.76 18.04 -1.50
CA ARG A 27 1.21 17.99 -0.15
C ARG A 27 -0.24 17.48 -0.12
N ARG A 28 -1.09 17.99 -1.02
CA ARG A 28 -2.51 17.59 -1.10
C ARG A 28 -2.64 16.08 -1.29
N VAL A 29 -1.92 15.52 -2.26
CA VAL A 29 -1.98 14.08 -2.54
C VAL A 29 -1.49 13.26 -1.34
N VAL A 30 -0.38 13.65 -0.72
CA VAL A 30 0.14 12.92 0.46
C VAL A 30 -0.87 12.94 1.61
N GLU A 31 -1.52 14.07 1.85
CA GLU A 31 -2.54 14.20 2.88
C GLU A 31 -3.81 13.39 2.57
N GLU A 32 -4.30 13.43 1.32
CA GLU A 32 -5.48 12.66 0.91
C GLU A 32 -5.21 11.15 1.00
N LEU A 33 -4.06 10.69 0.50
CA LEU A 33 -3.65 9.30 0.58
C LEU A 33 -3.48 8.85 2.05
N MET A 34 -2.95 9.71 2.92
CA MET A 34 -2.84 9.43 4.36
C MET A 34 -4.20 9.24 5.02
N VAL A 35 -5.17 10.10 4.68
CA VAL A 35 -6.54 10.00 5.21
C VAL A 35 -7.19 8.72 4.71
N GLU A 36 -7.04 8.39 3.42
CA GLU A 36 -7.61 7.17 2.84
C GLU A 36 -7.04 5.90 3.48
N ILE A 37 -5.71 5.81 3.62
CA ILE A 37 -5.05 4.69 4.31
C ILE A 37 -5.54 4.60 5.76
N HIS A 38 -5.65 5.73 6.47
CA HIS A 38 -6.14 5.74 7.84
C HIS A 38 -7.57 5.20 7.96
N LEU A 39 -8.50 5.73 7.16
CA LEU A 39 -9.91 5.35 7.23
C LEU A 39 -10.12 3.87 6.90
N LEU A 40 -9.34 3.32 5.97
CA LEU A 40 -9.30 1.88 5.72
C LEU A 40 -8.72 1.12 6.92
N SER A 41 -7.58 1.55 7.48
CA SER A 41 -6.91 0.84 8.58
C SER A 41 -7.73 0.70 9.86
N VAL A 42 -8.69 1.59 10.10
CA VAL A 42 -9.57 1.55 11.28
C VAL A 42 -10.95 0.94 10.99
N ASN A 43 -11.22 0.58 9.74
CA ASN A 43 -12.44 -0.14 9.37
C ASN A 43 -12.31 -1.61 9.81
N ILE A 44 -13.31 -2.12 10.53
CA ILE A 44 -13.32 -3.49 11.06
C ILE A 44 -13.33 -4.56 9.95
N ASP A 45 -13.89 -4.24 8.78
CA ASP A 45 -13.97 -5.15 7.64
C ASP A 45 -12.71 -5.09 6.77
N PHE A 46 -11.83 -4.11 7.00
CA PHE A 46 -10.61 -3.96 6.21
C PHE A 46 -9.54 -4.95 6.66
N HIS A 47 -9.03 -5.70 5.68
CA HIS A 47 -7.91 -6.61 5.84
C HIS A 47 -6.81 -6.24 4.85
N TYR A 48 -5.61 -5.98 5.38
CA TYR A 48 -4.44 -5.80 4.54
C TYR A 48 -4.23 -7.02 3.64
N ASN A 49 -3.91 -6.78 2.37
CA ASN A 49 -3.48 -7.81 1.45
C ASN A 49 -2.45 -7.27 0.44
N PRO A 50 -1.69 -8.14 -0.25
CA PRO A 50 -0.66 -7.71 -1.20
C PRO A 50 -1.17 -6.84 -2.35
N ILE A 51 -2.41 -7.03 -2.82
CA ILE A 51 -3.01 -6.22 -3.90
C ILE A 51 -3.26 -4.79 -3.43
N TYR A 52 -3.74 -4.62 -2.19
CA TYR A 52 -3.85 -3.31 -1.55
C TYR A 52 -2.48 -2.61 -1.46
N ALA A 53 -1.43 -3.32 -1.03
CA ALA A 53 -0.09 -2.75 -0.98
C ALA A 53 0.43 -2.31 -2.35
N LEU A 54 0.24 -3.13 -3.38
CA LEU A 54 0.58 -2.80 -4.76
C LEU A 54 -0.14 -1.52 -5.21
N GLY A 55 -1.42 -1.37 -4.87
CA GLY A 55 -2.21 -0.17 -5.13
C GLY A 55 -1.61 1.07 -4.47
N ILE A 56 -1.37 1.02 -3.15
CA ILE A 56 -0.81 2.14 -2.39
C ILE A 56 0.58 2.56 -2.91
N VAL A 57 1.48 1.59 -3.12
CA VAL A 57 2.83 1.85 -3.63
C VAL A 57 2.77 2.47 -5.03
N THR A 58 1.95 1.92 -5.93
CA THR A 58 1.83 2.41 -7.31
C THR A 58 1.21 3.81 -7.36
N THR A 59 0.18 4.06 -6.57
CA THR A 59 -0.46 5.38 -6.45
C THR A 59 0.53 6.43 -5.95
N PHE A 60 1.27 6.12 -4.89
CA PHE A 60 2.30 7.02 -4.37
C PHE A 60 3.40 7.30 -5.41
N GLU A 61 3.94 6.25 -6.05
CA GLU A 61 5.00 6.39 -7.07
C GLU A 61 4.56 7.28 -8.24
N ARG A 62 3.32 7.11 -8.72
CA ARG A 62 2.78 7.89 -9.83
C ARG A 62 2.57 9.35 -9.46
N PHE A 63 1.96 9.64 -8.31
CA PHE A 63 1.73 11.02 -7.90
C PHE A 63 3.01 11.75 -7.49
N MET A 64 4.02 11.01 -7.01
CA MET A 64 5.32 11.58 -6.62
C MET A 64 6.31 11.62 -7.80
N MET A 65 5.86 11.37 -9.03
CA MET A 65 6.69 11.50 -10.22
C MET A 65 7.23 12.95 -10.31
N GLY A 66 8.54 13.08 -10.57
CA GLY A 66 9.21 14.38 -10.62
C GLY A 66 9.51 15.07 -9.28
N TYR A 67 9.15 14.49 -8.13
CA TYR A 67 9.49 15.07 -6.82
C TYR A 67 11.01 15.20 -6.65
N LYS A 68 11.46 16.36 -6.16
CA LYS A 68 12.89 16.64 -5.88
C LYS A 68 13.06 17.23 -4.48
N PRO A 69 14.08 16.81 -3.72
CA PRO A 69 15.07 15.79 -4.08
C PRO A 69 14.52 14.35 -4.02
N GLN A 70 15.05 13.45 -4.85
CA GLN A 70 14.51 12.08 -5.02
C GLN A 70 14.50 11.28 -3.70
N HIS A 71 15.55 11.43 -2.87
CA HIS A 71 15.69 10.68 -1.61
C HIS A 71 14.59 11.00 -0.59
N GLU A 72 13.97 12.18 -0.68
CA GLU A 72 12.87 12.55 0.22
C GLU A 72 11.59 11.81 -0.10
N LYS A 73 11.40 11.27 -1.32
CA LYS A 73 10.23 10.44 -1.61
C LYS A 73 10.16 9.22 -0.73
N GLU A 74 11.29 8.57 -0.50
CA GLU A 74 11.33 7.38 0.35
C GLU A 74 11.02 7.74 1.80
N SER A 75 11.55 8.87 2.28
CA SER A 75 11.22 9.40 3.61
C SER A 75 9.73 9.71 3.76
N ILE A 76 9.11 10.34 2.75
CA ILE A 76 7.66 10.63 2.75
C ILE A 76 6.86 9.32 2.74
N PHE A 77 7.22 8.35 1.90
CA PHE A 77 6.55 7.05 1.84
C PHE A 77 6.64 6.31 3.17
N HIS A 78 7.83 6.22 3.76
CA HIS A 78 8.05 5.58 5.05
C HIS A 78 7.20 6.25 6.14
N ALA A 79 7.24 7.57 6.24
CA ALA A 79 6.45 8.31 7.21
C ALA A 79 4.94 8.11 7.00
N LEU A 80 4.48 8.06 5.74
CA LEU A 80 3.07 7.81 5.40
C LEU A 80 2.59 6.48 5.96
N ILE A 81 3.29 5.39 5.64
CA ILE A 81 2.90 4.04 6.09
C ILE A 81 3.08 3.88 7.61
N GLN A 82 4.17 4.39 8.18
CA GLN A 82 4.41 4.33 9.62
C GLN A 82 3.40 5.17 10.43
N SER A 83 2.88 6.27 9.87
CA SER A 83 1.90 7.13 10.55
C SER A 83 0.56 6.45 10.83
N VAL A 84 0.23 5.40 10.08
CA VAL A 84 -0.95 4.54 10.33
C VAL A 84 -0.60 3.28 11.12
N GLY A 85 0.66 3.12 11.56
CA GLY A 85 1.11 1.98 12.35
C GLY A 85 1.48 0.74 11.52
N ALA A 86 1.67 0.89 10.20
CA ALA A 86 2.07 -0.19 9.32
C ALA A 86 3.58 -0.16 9.01
N ASP A 87 4.11 -1.26 8.47
CA ASP A 87 5.52 -1.37 8.07
C ASP A 87 5.69 -1.12 6.56
N PRO A 88 6.42 -0.06 6.14
CA PRO A 88 6.68 0.23 4.73
C PRO A 88 7.45 -0.89 4.01
N ASN A 89 8.28 -1.67 4.71
CA ASN A 89 9.03 -2.76 4.09
C ASN A 89 8.11 -3.87 3.60
N ILE A 90 7.05 -4.18 4.35
CA ILE A 90 6.05 -5.18 3.96
C ILE A 90 5.37 -4.74 2.65
N TYR A 91 5.00 -3.46 2.53
CA TYR A 91 4.37 -2.93 1.31
C TYR A 91 5.31 -3.03 0.11
N ARG A 92 6.59 -2.69 0.29
CA ARG A 92 7.62 -2.78 -0.76
C ARG A 92 7.84 -4.22 -1.19
N GLN A 93 8.01 -5.14 -0.25
CA GLN A 93 8.25 -6.57 -0.51
C GLN A 93 7.06 -7.21 -1.22
N ASP A 94 5.83 -7.02 -0.71
CA ASP A 94 4.62 -7.58 -1.34
C ASP A 94 4.41 -7.01 -2.75
N THR A 95 4.69 -5.72 -2.97
CA THR A 95 4.63 -5.08 -4.29
C THR A 95 5.67 -5.65 -5.25
N GLN A 96 6.92 -5.79 -4.81
CA GLN A 96 8.00 -6.34 -5.63
C GLN A 96 7.68 -7.78 -6.04
N ARG A 97 7.26 -8.61 -5.08
CA ARG A 97 6.85 -9.99 -5.31
C ARG A 97 5.73 -10.09 -6.34
N LEU A 98 4.66 -9.30 -6.18
CA LEU A 98 3.55 -9.25 -7.15
C LEU A 98 3.98 -8.80 -8.54
N ARG A 99 4.85 -7.79 -8.64
CA ARG A 99 5.38 -7.32 -9.93
C ARG A 99 6.23 -8.39 -10.61
N SER A 100 7.09 -9.09 -9.88
CA SER A 100 7.89 -10.19 -10.41
C SER A 100 7.01 -11.32 -10.95
N LEU A 101 5.99 -11.74 -10.18
CA LEU A 101 5.04 -12.76 -10.62
C LEU A 101 4.32 -12.37 -11.91
N ALA A 102 3.89 -11.11 -12.02
CA ALA A 102 3.18 -10.63 -13.21
C ALA A 102 4.07 -10.54 -14.47
N ILE A 103 5.38 -10.34 -14.31
CA ILE A 103 6.33 -10.31 -15.44
C ILE A 103 6.57 -11.73 -15.97
N ASP A 104 6.62 -12.73 -15.10
CA ASP A 104 6.99 -14.11 -15.44
C ASP A 104 5.78 -14.99 -15.84
N LEU A 105 4.60 -14.39 -16.05
CA LEU A 105 3.36 -15.12 -16.26
C LEU A 105 2.64 -14.64 -17.53
N PRO A 106 2.31 -15.54 -18.48
CA PRO A 106 1.43 -15.22 -19.59
C PRO A 106 0.08 -14.69 -19.11
N VAL A 107 -0.50 -13.73 -19.84
CA VAL A 107 -1.80 -13.12 -19.48
C VAL A 107 -2.92 -14.16 -19.39
N SER A 108 -2.90 -15.19 -20.25
CA SER A 108 -3.85 -16.31 -20.18
C SER A 108 -3.80 -17.06 -18.86
N ASP A 109 -2.59 -17.28 -18.34
CA ASP A 109 -2.36 -18.03 -17.12
C ASP A 109 -2.71 -17.18 -15.90
N LEU A 110 -2.45 -15.87 -15.97
CA LEU A 110 -2.90 -14.90 -14.98
C LEU A 110 -4.44 -14.90 -14.88
N ILE A 111 -5.14 -14.85 -16.02
CA ILE A 111 -6.61 -14.88 -16.05
C ILE A 111 -7.12 -16.22 -15.49
N GLY A 112 -6.54 -17.34 -15.91
CA GLY A 112 -6.92 -18.66 -15.40
C GLY A 112 -6.70 -18.80 -13.89
N TRP A 113 -5.64 -18.19 -13.37
CA TRP A 113 -5.35 -18.15 -11.95
C TRP A 113 -6.32 -17.28 -11.15
N LEU A 114 -6.60 -16.07 -11.62
CA LEU A 114 -7.57 -15.16 -10.99
C LEU A 114 -8.99 -15.75 -10.99
N ASN A 115 -9.35 -16.50 -12.03
CA ASN A 115 -10.61 -17.23 -12.13
C ASN A 115 -10.60 -18.56 -11.35
N GLN A 116 -9.50 -18.90 -10.68
CA GLN A 116 -9.29 -20.16 -9.94
C GLN A 116 -9.45 -21.43 -10.79
N THR A 117 -9.36 -21.33 -12.12
CA THR A 117 -9.43 -22.47 -13.03
C THR A 117 -8.07 -23.15 -13.23
N SER A 118 -6.99 -22.42 -12.95
CA SER A 118 -5.60 -22.91 -13.01
C SER A 118 -4.82 -22.39 -11.81
N PRO A 119 -4.81 -23.11 -10.67
CA PRO A 119 -4.05 -22.67 -9.50
C PRO A 119 -2.55 -22.63 -9.82
N LEU A 120 -1.91 -21.51 -9.50
CA LEU A 120 -0.46 -21.33 -9.68
C LEU A 120 0.24 -21.61 -8.36
N ASP A 121 1.09 -22.64 -8.34
CA ASP A 121 1.96 -22.98 -7.20
C ASP A 121 3.22 -22.09 -7.15
N LYS A 122 3.04 -20.78 -7.43
CA LYS A 122 4.13 -19.80 -7.44
C LYS A 122 4.08 -18.86 -6.24
N ASP A 123 2.91 -18.72 -5.61
CA ASP A 123 2.75 -17.81 -4.47
C ASP A 123 1.54 -18.16 -3.58
N GLU A 124 1.82 -18.83 -2.47
CA GLU A 124 0.82 -19.25 -1.49
C GLU A 124 0.03 -18.06 -0.92
N LYS A 125 0.71 -16.96 -0.59
CA LYS A 125 0.10 -15.78 0.04
C LYS A 125 -0.92 -15.08 -0.86
N ILE A 126 -0.66 -14.99 -2.17
CA ILE A 126 -1.66 -14.45 -3.10
C ILE A 126 -2.76 -15.46 -3.38
N GLN A 127 -2.45 -16.75 -3.47
CA GLN A 127 -3.48 -17.79 -3.61
C GLN A 127 -4.50 -17.73 -2.46
N GLU A 128 -4.02 -17.62 -1.22
CA GLU A 128 -4.86 -17.41 -0.03
C GLU A 128 -5.69 -16.11 -0.15
N THR A 129 -5.07 -15.02 -0.61
CA THR A 129 -5.75 -13.73 -0.81
C THR A 129 -6.91 -13.86 -1.82
N LEU A 130 -6.68 -14.55 -2.94
CA LEU A 130 -7.69 -14.75 -3.98
C LEU A 130 -8.84 -15.66 -3.50
N GLN A 131 -8.53 -16.69 -2.72
CA GLN A 131 -9.54 -17.54 -2.10
C GLN A 131 -10.36 -16.77 -1.08
N ALA A 132 -9.74 -15.90 -0.28
CA ALA A 132 -10.44 -15.03 0.67
C ALA A 132 -11.43 -14.08 -0.04
N PHE A 133 -11.08 -13.57 -1.23
CA PHE A 133 -12.01 -12.74 -2.02
C PHE A 133 -13.20 -13.52 -2.58
N ALA A 134 -13.02 -14.78 -2.96
CA ALA A 134 -14.12 -15.59 -3.50
C ALA A 134 -15.11 -16.04 -2.42
N ASN A 135 -14.69 -16.06 -1.16
CA ASN A 135 -15.49 -16.54 -0.02
C ASN A 135 -16.12 -15.40 0.81
N ASN A 136 -15.84 -14.14 0.47
CA ASN A 136 -16.49 -12.94 1.03
C ASN A 136 -17.71 -12.54 0.19
#